data_AF-A0A8S1IV46-F1
#
_entry.id   AF-A0A8S1IV46-F1
#
_cell.length_a   1.000
_cell.length_b   1.000
_cell.length_c   1.000
_cell.angle_alpha   90.00
_cell.angle_beta   90.00
_cell.angle_gamma   90.00
#
_symmetry.space_group_name_H-M   'P 1'
#
loop_
_entity.id
_entity.type
_entity.pdbx_description
1 polymer ?
#
loop_
_entity_poly.entity_id
_entity_poly.type
_entity_poly.pdbx_seq_one_letter_code
_entity_poly.pdbx_strand_id
1 'polypeptide(L)'
;MDPGLEFKVAMEEGEKRGARIVFGDVPIKTTMGRITSAMTAMDVVKIFASPLFSKPSPEMRELFENMKNIESVVEGMKRRVVVRAMQRWMAEMHPKLAQVLIHERDKYMVEQLRKLEGRVVAVVGLGHLDGIERLWEDTEFGASQPPTPSDHSV
;
A
#
# COMPACT_ATOMS: atom_id res chain seq x y z
N MET A 1 6.58 15.68 8.47
CA MET A 1 6.38 15.69 7.00
C MET A 1 4.93 15.37 6.73
N ASP A 2 4.28 16.17 5.89
CA ASP A 2 2.89 15.90 5.48
C ASP A 2 2.85 14.66 4.58
N PRO A 3 1.92 13.71 4.80
CA PRO A 3 1.78 12.54 3.95
C PRO A 3 1.63 12.93 2.47
N GLY A 4 2.45 12.35 1.59
CA GLY A 4 2.43 12.61 0.16
C GLY A 4 3.40 13.68 -0.33
N LEU A 5 4.05 14.41 0.59
CA LEU A 5 5.13 15.34 0.23
C LEU A 5 6.31 14.60 -0.44
N GLU A 6 6.58 13.37 -0.02
CA GLU A 6 7.62 12.50 -0.57
C GLU A 6 7.44 12.27 -2.08
N PHE A 7 6.20 12.12 -2.56
CA PHE A 7 5.92 11.90 -3.98
C PHE A 7 6.10 13.18 -4.79
N LYS A 8 5.68 14.32 -4.23
CA LYS A 8 5.88 15.62 -4.86
C LYS A 8 7.36 15.92 -5.02
N VAL A 9 8.15 15.75 -3.96
CA VAL A 9 9.61 15.96 -3.99
C VAL A 9 10.26 14.99 -4.98
N ALA A 10 9.86 13.73 -5.00
CA ALA A 10 10.39 12.75 -5.95
C ALA A 10 10.13 13.13 -7.41
N MET A 11 8.93 13.63 -7.71
CA MET A 11 8.57 14.10 -9.05
C MET A 11 9.41 15.31 -9.45
N GLU A 12 9.49 16.33 -8.59
CA GLU A 12 10.27 17.55 -8.84
C GLU A 12 11.76 17.24 -9.06
N GLU A 13 12.36 16.35 -8.25
CA GLU A 13 13.76 15.95 -8.39
C GLU A 13 14.00 15.08 -9.63
N GLY A 14 13.04 14.23 -9.99
CA GLY A 14 13.08 13.44 -11.22
C GLY A 14 13.05 14.34 -12.47
N GLU A 15 12.15 15.32 -12.49
CA GLU A 15 12.05 16.31 -13.58
C GLU A 15 13.34 17.13 -13.75
N LYS A 16 13.92 17.63 -12.65
CA LYS A 16 15.20 18.37 -12.67
C LYS A 16 16.35 17.56 -13.28
N ARG A 17 16.31 16.24 -13.15
CA ARG A 17 17.33 15.31 -13.67
C ARG A 17 17.00 14.80 -15.08
N GLY A 18 15.89 15.24 -15.68
CA GLY A 18 15.41 14.73 -16.96
C GLY A 18 15.00 13.25 -16.91
N ALA A 19 14.65 12.73 -15.73
CA ALA A 19 14.20 11.36 -15.57
C ALA A 19 12.77 11.20 -16.10
N ARG A 20 12.48 10.05 -16.70
CA ARG A 20 11.10 9.68 -17.06
C ARG A 20 10.30 9.43 -15.79
N ILE A 21 9.23 10.19 -15.58
CA ILE A 21 8.31 10.01 -14.45
C ILE A 21 7.24 8.97 -14.83
N VAL A 22 7.05 7.97 -13.96
CA VAL A 22 6.05 6.92 -14.13
C VAL A 22 5.23 6.79 -12.86
N PHE A 23 3.90 6.84 -12.99
CA PHE A 23 2.97 6.55 -11.89
C PHE A 23 2.75 5.05 -11.80
N GLY A 24 3.39 4.40 -10.82
CA GLY A 24 3.44 2.94 -10.70
C GLY A 24 2.30 2.30 -9.89
N ASP A 25 1.44 3.08 -9.25
CA ASP A 25 0.34 2.58 -8.42
C ASP A 25 -0.97 2.45 -9.20
N VAL A 26 -1.93 1.73 -8.63
CA VAL A 26 -3.25 1.48 -9.21
C VAL A 26 -4.02 2.79 -9.37
N PRO A 27 -4.65 3.04 -10.54
CA PRO A 27 -5.51 4.20 -10.73
C PRO A 27 -6.58 4.29 -9.65
N ILE A 28 -6.72 5.46 -9.03
CA ILE A 28 -7.63 5.66 -7.89
C ILE A 28 -9.08 5.27 -8.19
N LYS A 29 -9.55 5.46 -9.43
CA LYS A 29 -10.90 5.04 -9.85
C LYS A 29 -11.09 3.53 -9.75
N THR A 30 -10.09 2.76 -10.16
CA THR A 30 -10.09 1.30 -10.06
C THR A 30 -10.09 0.86 -8.60
N THR A 31 -9.24 1.49 -7.77
CA THR A 31 -9.18 1.22 -6.34
C THR A 31 -10.52 1.51 -5.65
N MET A 32 -11.13 2.67 -5.89
CA MET A 32 -12.44 3.03 -5.33
C MET A 32 -13.54 2.07 -5.79
N GLY A 33 -13.56 1.69 -7.07
CA GLY A 33 -14.50 0.69 -7.57
C GLY A 33 -14.36 -0.64 -6.84
N ARG A 34 -13.12 -1.14 -6.67
CA ARG A 34 -12.86 -2.40 -5.94
C ARG A 34 -13.23 -2.31 -4.47
N ILE A 35 -12.98 -1.18 -3.80
CA ILE A 35 -13.41 -0.97 -2.41
C ILE A 35 -14.94 -1.10 -2.34
N THR A 36 -15.67 -0.39 -3.21
CA THR A 36 -17.14 -0.45 -3.20
C THR A 36 -17.68 -1.85 -3.50
N SER A 37 -17.01 -2.63 -4.35
CA SER A 37 -17.40 -4.02 -4.63
C SER A 37 -16.99 -5.00 -3.52
N ALA A 38 -15.92 -4.71 -2.78
CA ALA A 38 -15.41 -5.56 -1.71
C ALA A 38 -16.19 -5.41 -0.40
N MET A 39 -16.96 -4.33 -0.25
CA MET A 39 -17.70 -4.00 0.95
C MET A 39 -19.19 -4.25 0.77
N THR A 40 -19.79 -4.98 1.72
CA THR A 40 -21.24 -5.01 1.87
C THR A 40 -21.71 -3.83 2.72
N ALA A 41 -23.01 -3.48 2.65
CA ALA A 41 -23.59 -2.47 3.55
C ALA A 41 -23.34 -2.79 5.04
N MET A 42 -23.26 -4.08 5.39
CA MET A 42 -22.93 -4.54 6.74
C MET A 42 -21.46 -4.30 7.11
N ASP A 43 -20.53 -4.40 6.16
CA ASP A 43 -19.10 -4.11 6.42
C ASP A 43 -18.90 -2.61 6.66
N VAL A 44 -19.64 -1.76 5.94
CA VAL A 44 -19.66 -0.31 6.16
C VAL A 44 -20.15 -0.01 7.58
N VAL A 45 -21.29 -0.57 7.99
CA VAL A 45 -21.83 -0.39 9.36
C VAL A 45 -20.84 -0.87 10.43
N LYS A 46 -20.18 -2.02 10.22
CA LYS A 46 -19.18 -2.55 11.16
C LYS A 46 -17.95 -1.66 11.29
N ILE A 47 -17.49 -1.03 10.20
CA ILE A 47 -16.37 -0.07 10.24
C ILE A 47 -16.77 1.17 11.04
N PHE A 48 -17.95 1.75 10.77
CA PHE A 48 -18.40 2.95 11.49
C PHE A 48 -18.78 2.68 12.96
N ALA A 49 -19.18 1.44 13.28
CA ALA A 49 -19.38 0.98 14.64
C ALA A 49 -18.08 0.48 15.33
N SER A 50 -16.95 0.45 14.60
CA SER A 50 -15.68 -0.03 15.14
C SER A 50 -15.15 0.94 16.19
N PRO A 51 -14.59 0.43 17.30
CA PRO A 51 -13.93 1.24 18.33
C PRO A 51 -12.86 2.17 17.75
N LEU A 52 -12.25 1.86 16.60
CA LEU A 52 -11.29 2.76 15.95
C LEU A 52 -11.85 4.17 15.70
N PHE A 53 -13.14 4.28 15.32
CA PHE A 53 -13.80 5.56 15.04
C PHE A 53 -14.63 6.07 16.22
N SER A 54 -15.05 5.19 17.13
CA SER A 54 -15.91 5.56 18.26
C SER A 54 -15.14 5.77 19.58
N LYS A 55 -14.19 4.88 19.92
CA LYS A 55 -13.33 4.89 21.12
C LYS A 55 -12.12 3.95 20.93
N PRO A 56 -10.89 4.44 20.67
CA PRO A 56 -9.73 3.57 20.50
C PRO A 56 -9.53 2.67 21.74
N SER A 57 -9.20 1.39 21.52
CA SER A 57 -8.96 0.43 22.59
C SER A 57 -7.82 0.89 23.51
N PRO A 58 -7.77 0.47 24.79
CA PRO A 58 -6.68 0.82 25.71
C PRO A 58 -5.29 0.53 25.12
N GLU A 59 -5.13 -0.60 24.41
CA GLU A 59 -3.89 -1.00 23.73
C GLU A 59 -3.50 -0.03 22.59
N MET A 60 -4.47 0.42 21.78
CA MET A 60 -4.21 1.43 20.75
C MET A 60 -3.89 2.78 21.40
N ARG A 61 -4.61 3.20 22.44
CA ARG A 61 -4.33 4.44 23.18
C ARG A 61 -2.93 4.42 23.79
N GLU A 62 -2.52 3.30 24.38
CA GLU A 62 -1.18 3.11 24.93
C GLU A 62 -0.12 3.14 23.82
N LEU A 63 -0.36 2.54 22.66
CA LEU A 63 0.51 2.65 21.49
C LEU A 63 0.65 4.12 21.02
N PHE A 64 -0.45 4.86 20.94
CA PHE A 64 -0.47 6.28 20.56
C PHE A 64 0.17 7.20 21.60
N GLU A 65 -0.01 6.92 22.89
CA GLU A 65 0.58 7.70 24.00
C GLU A 65 2.08 7.41 24.17
N ASN A 66 2.50 6.14 24.06
CA ASN A 66 3.93 5.77 24.06
C ASN A 66 4.68 6.32 22.84
N MET A 67 3.98 6.61 21.74
CA MET A 67 4.53 7.29 20.57
C MET A 67 4.83 8.77 20.80
N LYS A 68 4.02 9.49 21.59
CA LYS A 68 4.24 10.92 21.89
C LYS A 68 5.52 11.18 22.68
N ASN A 69 5.98 10.22 23.48
CA ASN A 69 7.09 10.41 24.42
C ASN A 69 8.49 10.12 23.84
N ILE A 70 8.63 9.75 22.55
CA ILE A 70 9.93 9.32 22.00
C ILE A 70 10.25 10.08 20.71
N GLU A 71 10.52 11.38 20.87
CA GLU A 71 10.82 12.30 19.77
C GLU A 71 12.28 12.28 19.30
N SER A 72 13.24 11.72 20.05
CA SER A 72 14.66 12.04 19.78
C SER A 72 15.47 11.05 18.96
N VAL A 73 15.08 9.79 18.76
CA VAL A 73 15.80 8.90 17.81
C VAL A 73 14.83 7.84 17.24
N VAL A 74 14.90 7.63 15.92
CA VAL A 74 14.25 6.56 15.14
C VAL A 74 12.78 6.78 14.72
N GLU A 75 12.46 7.94 14.14
CA GLU A 75 11.12 8.20 13.58
C GLU A 75 10.75 7.22 12.44
N GLY A 76 11.71 6.80 11.60
CA GLY A 76 11.49 5.86 10.49
C GLY A 76 11.11 4.44 10.92
N MET A 77 11.88 3.82 11.83
CA MET A 77 11.61 2.45 12.29
C MET A 77 10.35 2.39 13.16
N LYS A 78 10.09 3.41 13.98
CA LYS A 78 8.83 3.56 14.72
C LYS A 78 7.64 3.65 13.78
N ARG A 79 7.72 4.50 12.75
CA ARG A 79 6.67 4.61 11.72
C ARG A 79 6.41 3.25 11.06
N ARG A 80 7.45 2.49 10.72
CA ARG A 80 7.29 1.17 10.09
C ARG A 80 6.63 0.15 11.03
N VAL A 81 6.99 0.14 12.32
CA VAL A 81 6.34 -0.72 13.34
C VAL A 81 4.85 -0.38 13.50
N VAL A 82 4.51 0.91 13.58
CA VAL A 82 3.13 1.39 13.73
C VAL A 82 2.31 1.06 12.48
N VAL A 83 2.85 1.33 11.30
CA VAL A 83 2.19 1.00 10.02
C VAL A 83 1.91 -0.50 9.94
N ARG A 84 2.89 -1.36 10.27
CA ARG A 84 2.67 -2.82 10.33
C ARG A 84 1.56 -3.23 11.30
N ALA A 85 1.48 -2.59 12.47
CA ALA A 85 0.44 -2.90 13.45
C ALA A 85 -0.95 -2.53 12.91
N MET A 86 -1.07 -1.36 12.27
CA MET A 86 -2.32 -0.91 11.64
C MET A 86 -2.74 -1.83 10.49
N GLN A 87 -1.79 -2.28 9.67
CA GLN A 87 -2.05 -3.22 8.58
C GLN A 87 -2.51 -4.59 9.08
N ARG A 88 -1.88 -5.12 10.14
CA ARG A 88 -2.30 -6.37 10.79
C ARG A 88 -3.72 -6.27 11.33
N TRP A 89 -4.01 -5.19 12.07
CA TRP A 89 -5.35 -4.93 12.58
C TRP A 89 -6.39 -4.85 11.46
N MET A 90 -6.08 -4.18 10.34
CA MET A 90 -6.99 -4.09 9.20
C MET A 90 -7.16 -5.44 8.50
N ALA A 91 -6.12 -6.26 8.39
CA ALA A 91 -6.20 -7.60 7.82
C ALA A 91 -7.07 -8.53 8.67
N GLU A 92 -7.01 -8.41 10.00
CA GLU A 92 -7.83 -9.19 10.93
C GLU A 92 -9.30 -8.75 10.92
N MET A 93 -9.55 -7.44 11.01
CA MET A 93 -10.91 -6.89 11.13
C MET A 93 -11.63 -6.79 9.79
N HIS A 94 -10.91 -6.48 8.71
CA HIS A 94 -11.44 -6.20 7.38
C HIS A 94 -10.56 -6.83 6.28
N PRO A 95 -10.44 -8.16 6.22
CA PRO A 95 -9.52 -8.86 5.31
C PRO A 95 -9.74 -8.50 3.83
N LYS A 96 -11.00 -8.35 3.41
CA LYS A 96 -11.33 -7.91 2.04
C LYS A 96 -10.83 -6.50 1.73
N LEU A 97 -10.88 -5.60 2.70
CA LEU A 97 -10.40 -4.23 2.54
C LEU A 97 -8.88 -4.19 2.54
N ALA A 98 -8.22 -4.96 3.41
CA ALA A 98 -6.76 -5.11 3.40
C ALA A 98 -6.26 -5.69 2.07
N GLN A 99 -6.97 -6.67 1.51
CA GLN A 99 -6.67 -7.24 0.20
C GLN A 99 -6.67 -6.16 -0.90
N VAL A 100 -7.72 -5.34 -0.99
CA VAL A 100 -7.85 -4.31 -2.03
C VAL A 100 -6.91 -3.12 -1.80
N LEU A 101 -6.83 -2.62 -0.57
CA LEU A 101 -6.07 -1.40 -0.25
C LEU A 101 -4.56 -1.62 -0.15
N ILE A 102 -4.12 -2.86 0.12
CA ILE A 102 -2.70 -3.17 0.34
C ILE A 102 -2.26 -4.22 -0.68
N HIS A 103 -2.69 -5.48 -0.53
CA HIS A 103 -2.05 -6.61 -1.20
C HIS A 103 -2.17 -6.58 -2.74
N GLU A 104 -3.33 -6.23 -3.27
CA GLU A 104 -3.50 -6.06 -4.72
C GLU A 104 -2.68 -4.91 -5.29
N ARG A 105 -2.54 -3.83 -4.52
CA ARG A 105 -1.74 -2.67 -4.90
C ARG A 105 -0.25 -2.98 -4.85
N ASP A 106 0.21 -3.70 -3.83
CA ASP A 106 1.59 -4.20 -3.75
C ASP A 106 1.93 -5.03 -4.99
N LYS A 107 1.04 -5.98 -5.34
CA LYS A 107 1.20 -6.83 -6.52
C LYS A 107 1.28 -6.00 -7.80
N TYR A 108 0.34 -5.08 -7.99
CA TYR A 108 0.31 -4.20 -9.16
C TYR A 108 1.60 -3.38 -9.27
N MET A 109 2.04 -2.74 -8.17
CA MET A 109 3.25 -1.91 -8.16
C MET A 109 4.49 -2.71 -8.53
N VAL A 110 4.67 -3.91 -7.99
CA VAL A 110 5.80 -4.77 -8.35
C VAL A 110 5.75 -5.20 -9.82
N GLU A 111 4.56 -5.56 -10.33
CA GLU A 111 4.39 -5.88 -11.76
C GLU A 111 4.69 -4.69 -12.67
N GLN A 112 4.34 -3.45 -12.28
CA GLN A 112 4.71 -2.26 -13.04
C GLN A 112 6.20 -2.00 -12.98
N LEU A 113 6.82 -2.10 -11.79
CA LEU A 113 8.25 -1.88 -11.60
C LEU A 113 9.09 -2.87 -12.43
N ARG A 114 8.71 -4.16 -12.48
CA ARG A 114 9.42 -5.19 -13.25
C ARG A 114 9.35 -5.01 -14.77
N LYS A 115 8.41 -4.21 -15.28
CA LYS A 115 8.30 -3.86 -16.71
C LYS A 115 9.19 -2.68 -17.12
N LEU A 116 9.80 -1.99 -16.16
CA LEU A 116 10.64 -0.83 -16.43
C LEU A 116 12.07 -1.28 -16.69
N GLU A 117 12.68 -0.72 -17.73
CA GLU A 117 14.07 -0.96 -18.09
C GLU A 117 14.99 0.15 -17.57
N GLY A 118 16.25 -0.21 -17.33
CA GLY A 118 17.31 0.71 -16.89
C GLY A 118 17.37 0.91 -15.37
N ARG A 119 17.97 2.03 -14.95
CA ARG A 119 18.10 2.37 -13.53
C ARG A 119 16.82 3.07 -13.06
N VAL A 120 16.08 2.40 -12.19
CA VAL A 120 14.80 2.88 -11.64
C VAL A 120 14.96 3.23 -10.16
N VAL A 121 14.36 4.35 -9.74
CA VAL A 121 14.16 4.69 -8.34
C VAL A 121 12.66 4.73 -8.09
N ALA A 122 12.19 3.87 -7.18
CA ALA A 122 10.78 3.84 -6.78
C ALA A 122 10.62 4.58 -5.45
N VAL A 123 9.67 5.51 -5.39
CA VAL A 123 9.25 6.17 -4.15
C VAL A 123 7.85 5.66 -3.83
N VAL A 124 7.70 5.01 -2.68
CA VAL A 124 6.48 4.28 -2.31
C VAL A 124 6.05 4.64 -0.90
N GLY A 125 4.74 4.58 -0.64
CA GLY A 125 4.20 4.81 0.69
C GLY A 125 4.64 3.70 1.66
N LEU A 126 4.89 4.07 2.92
CA LEU A 126 5.44 3.14 3.92
C LEU A 126 4.57 1.89 4.16
N GLY A 127 3.25 1.99 3.94
CA GLY A 127 2.34 0.83 3.99
C GLY A 127 2.65 -0.24 2.93
N HIS A 128 3.23 0.13 1.80
CA HIS A 128 3.48 -0.81 0.71
C HIS A 128 4.89 -1.38 0.73
N LEU A 129 5.80 -0.77 1.49
CA LEU A 129 7.22 -1.12 1.48
C LEU A 129 7.46 -2.62 1.79
N ASP A 130 6.90 -3.12 2.89
CA ASP A 130 7.05 -4.53 3.32
C ASP A 130 6.43 -5.51 2.31
N GLY A 131 5.35 -5.09 1.64
CA GLY A 131 4.68 -5.86 0.60
C GLY A 131 5.53 -5.98 -0.65
N ILE A 132 6.07 -4.84 -1.10
CA ILE A 132 6.93 -4.72 -2.27
C ILE A 132 8.23 -5.50 -2.06
N GLU A 133 8.92 -5.32 -0.93
CA GLU A 133 10.17 -6.05 -0.61
C GLU A 133 9.96 -7.57 -0.70
N ARG A 134 8.91 -8.08 -0.05
CA ARG A 134 8.57 -9.50 -0.05
C ARG A 134 8.29 -10.03 -1.46
N LEU A 135 7.47 -9.32 -2.24
CA LEU A 135 7.11 -9.73 -3.60
C LEU A 135 8.27 -9.56 -4.59
N TRP A 136 9.20 -8.66 -4.29
CA TRP A 136 10.39 -8.45 -5.12
C TRP A 136 11.34 -9.63 -5.03
N GLU A 137 11.54 -10.17 -3.83
CA GLU A 137 12.36 -11.35 -3.54
C GLU A 137 11.73 -12.67 -4.00
N ASP A 138 10.41 -12.69 -4.21
CA ASP A 138 9.69 -13.84 -4.73
C ASP A 138 10.02 -14.05 -6.23
N THR A 139 10.79 -15.10 -6.51
CA THR A 139 11.23 -15.47 -7.86
C THR A 139 10.11 -16.07 -8.72
N GLU A 140 9.05 -16.59 -8.09
CA GLU A 140 7.90 -17.20 -8.76
C GLU A 140 6.79 -16.16 -9.05
N PHE A 141 6.83 -15.03 -8.35
CA PHE A 141 5.90 -13.94 -8.57
C PHE A 141 5.98 -13.47 -10.03
N GLY A 142 4.86 -13.51 -10.77
CA GLY A 142 4.81 -13.11 -12.18
C GLY A 142 5.33 -14.15 -13.18
N ALA A 143 5.69 -15.36 -12.75
CA ALA A 143 6.05 -16.48 -13.64
C ALA A 143 4.84 -17.15 -14.33
N SER A 144 3.60 -16.76 -13.98
CA SER A 144 2.42 -17.17 -14.73
C SER A 144 2.43 -16.50 -16.10
N GLN A 145 2.72 -17.27 -17.15
CA GLN A 145 2.69 -16.86 -18.54
C GLN A 145 1.42 -16.05 -18.86
N PRO A 146 1.49 -15.04 -19.75
CA PRO A 146 0.27 -14.45 -20.31
C PRO A 146 -0.60 -15.58 -20.90
N PRO A 147 -1.94 -15.51 -20.79
CA PRO A 147 -2.79 -16.51 -21.42
C PRO A 147 -2.42 -16.57 -22.90
N THR A 148 -2.07 -17.78 -23.37
CA THR A 148 -1.94 -18.06 -24.80
C THR A 148 -3.18 -17.51 -25.50
N PRO A 149 -3.04 -16.71 -26.58
CA PRO A 149 -4.19 -16.30 -27.37
C PRO A 149 -4.96 -17.56 -27.75
N SER A 150 -6.21 -17.66 -27.32
CA SER A 150 -7.10 -18.72 -27.79
C SER A 150 -7.17 -18.58 -29.31
N ASP A 151 -6.67 -19.60 -30.00
CA ASP A 151 -6.80 -19.75 -31.43
C ASP A 151 -8.29 -19.87 -31.77
N HIS A 152 -8.90 -18.71 -31.99
CA HIS A 152 -10.19 -18.60 -32.65
C HIS A 152 -9.94 -17.89 -33.97
N SER A 153 -9.26 -18.64 -34.84
CA SER A 153 -9.53 -18.65 -36.27
C SER A 153 -11.04 -18.88 -36.51
N VAL A 154 -11.82 -17.82 -36.76
CA VAL A 154 -12.89 -17.74 -37.79
C VAL A 154 -13.08 -16.27 -38.16
#